data_AF-A0AAD6BV47-F1
#
_entry.id   AF-A0AAD6BV47-F1
#
_cell.length_a   1.000
_cell.length_b   1.000
_cell.length_c   1.000
_cell.angle_alpha   90.00
_cell.angle_beta   90.00
_cell.angle_gamma   90.00
#
_symmetry.space_group_name_H-M   'P 1'
#
loop_
_entity.id
_entity.type
_entity.pdbx_description
1 polymer ?
#
loop_
_entity_poly.entity_id
_entity_poly.type
_entity_poly.pdbx_seq_one_letter_code
_entity_poly.pdbx_strand_id
1 'polypeptide(L)'
;MENFFTSIPLAEKLLEKNLTIVGTLRQKKPDIPPVMKPSKSREKHSSESGFSGNMTMVSYVPKKGKAVVLLSTMHDDRAVDDNSLNKELEVIQYNNKTKSGVDTMDQMVRTYTCTQRRPM
;
A
#
# COMPACT_ATOMS: atom_id res chain seq x y z
N MET A 1 -4.09 3.53 -0.69
CA MET A 1 -4.74 3.96 0.58
C MET A 1 -3.74 3.98 1.74
N GLU A 2 -3.90 4.90 2.69
CA GLU A 2 -3.06 5.03 3.90
C GLU A 2 -3.27 3.87 4.91
N ASN A 3 -2.27 3.62 5.76
CA ASN A 3 -2.29 2.55 6.75
C ASN A 3 -3.36 2.68 7.84
N PHE A 4 -3.93 3.87 8.01
CA PHE A 4 -5.00 4.13 8.96
C PHE A 4 -6.33 3.50 8.50
N PHE A 5 -6.55 3.46 7.19
CA PHE A 5 -7.82 3.01 6.59
C PHE A 5 -7.75 1.58 6.04
N THR A 6 -6.65 0.85 6.25
CA THR A 6 -6.46 -0.49 5.70
C THR A 6 -6.42 -1.56 6.79
N SER A 7 -7.21 -2.61 6.60
CA SER A 7 -7.20 -3.80 7.46
C SER A 7 -7.80 -4.98 6.70
N ILE A 8 -7.45 -6.20 7.11
CA ILE A 8 -7.99 -7.43 6.50
C ILE A 8 -9.52 -7.52 6.64
N PRO A 9 -10.12 -7.31 7.82
CA PRO A 9 -11.58 -7.40 7.95
C PRO A 9 -12.33 -6.36 7.11
N LEU A 10 -11.73 -5.18 6.89
CA LEU A 10 -12.32 -4.17 6.00
C LEU A 10 -12.24 -4.63 4.55
N ALA A 11 -11.12 -5.21 4.12
CA ALA A 11 -10.95 -5.70 2.76
C ALA A 11 -11.97 -6.80 2.42
N GLU A 12 -12.22 -7.72 3.34
CA GLU A 12 -13.26 -8.76 3.20
C GLU A 12 -14.66 -8.15 3.06
N LYS A 13 -15.04 -7.22 3.96
CA LYS A 13 -16.35 -6.53 3.89
C LYS A 13 -16.54 -5.70 2.64
N LEU A 14 -15.46 -5.15 2.07
CA LEU A 14 -15.52 -4.41 0.81
C LEU A 14 -15.71 -5.37 -0.36
N LEU A 15 -15.03 -6.51 -0.35
CA LEU A 15 -15.20 -7.55 -1.36
C LEU A 15 -16.64 -8.07 -1.42
N GLU A 16 -17.30 -8.27 -0.27
CA GLU A 16 -18.74 -8.62 -0.20
C GLU A 16 -19.64 -7.61 -0.92
N LYS A 17 -19.19 -6.36 -1.07
CA LYS A 17 -19.91 -5.28 -1.76
C LYS A 17 -19.38 -5.00 -3.17
N ASN A 18 -18.57 -5.89 -3.73
CA ASN A 18 -17.90 -5.71 -5.03
C ASN A 18 -16.99 -4.47 -5.08
N LEU A 19 -16.40 -4.08 -3.94
CA LEU A 19 -15.42 -3.01 -3.84
C LEU A 19 -14.04 -3.59 -3.58
N THR A 20 -13.05 -3.09 -4.31
CA THR A 20 -11.64 -3.48 -4.12
C THR A 20 -10.89 -2.42 -3.34
N ILE A 21 -9.84 -2.83 -2.65
CA ILE A 21 -8.97 -1.96 -1.87
C ILE A 21 -7.52 -2.26 -2.17
N VAL A 22 -6.72 -1.21 -2.34
CA VAL A 22 -5.26 -1.29 -2.41
C VAL A 22 -4.66 -0.27 -1.44
N GLY A 23 -3.79 -0.73 -0.55
CA GLY A 23 -3.12 0.18 0.38
C GLY A 23 -2.08 -0.47 1.27
N THR A 24 -1.32 0.39 1.95
CA THR A 24 -0.27 -0.07 2.88
C THR A 24 -0.87 -0.55 4.19
N LEU A 25 -0.39 -1.65 4.76
CA LEU A 25 -0.77 -2.12 6.10
C LEU A 25 0.22 -1.64 7.18
N ARG A 26 -0.30 -1.42 8.39
CA ARG A 26 0.54 -1.12 9.55
C ARG A 26 1.27 -2.39 10.01
N GLN A 27 2.60 -2.38 10.02
CA GLN A 27 3.45 -3.53 10.35
C GLN A 27 3.16 -4.24 11.69
N LYS A 28 2.56 -3.51 12.66
CA LYS A 28 2.21 -4.04 13.99
C LYS A 28 0.89 -4.83 14.00
N LYS A 29 0.20 -4.98 12.87
CA LYS A 29 -1.04 -5.76 12.79
C LYS A 29 -0.73 -7.25 13.03
N PRO A 30 -1.54 -7.95 13.85
CA PRO A 30 -1.32 -9.36 14.17
C PRO A 30 -1.43 -10.26 12.92
N ASP A 31 -2.25 -9.83 11.96
CA ASP A 31 -2.56 -10.59 10.75
C ASP A 31 -1.40 -10.65 9.73
N ILE A 32 -0.27 -9.98 10.02
CA ILE A 32 0.90 -9.97 9.14
C ILE A 32 1.85 -11.13 9.54
N PRO A 33 2.09 -12.09 8.64
CA PRO A 33 3.03 -13.19 8.86
C PRO A 33 4.45 -12.68 9.16
N PRO A 34 5.22 -13.37 10.04
CA PRO A 34 6.60 -12.98 10.35
C PRO A 34 7.50 -12.86 9.11
N VAL A 35 7.31 -13.70 8.09
CA VAL A 35 8.07 -13.67 6.82
C VAL A 35 7.92 -12.34 6.07
N MET A 36 6.77 -11.68 6.24
CA MET A 36 6.47 -10.39 5.61
C MET A 36 6.89 -9.18 6.43
N LYS A 37 7.36 -9.39 7.67
CA LYS A 37 7.84 -8.30 8.52
C LYS A 37 9.26 -7.86 8.11
N PRO A 38 9.69 -6.66 8.54
CA PRO A 38 11.05 -6.21 8.30
C PRO A 38 12.07 -7.17 8.93
N SER A 39 13.05 -7.62 8.14
CA SER A 39 14.20 -8.39 8.63
C SER A 39 15.49 -7.78 8.10
N LYS A 40 16.57 -7.90 8.88
CA LYS A 40 17.93 -7.51 8.47
C LYS A 40 18.51 -8.43 7.40
N SER A 41 17.99 -9.66 7.29
CA SER A 41 18.43 -10.65 6.29
C SER A 41 17.86 -10.41 4.91
N ARG A 42 16.77 -9.62 4.77
CA ARG A 42 16.15 -9.38 3.48
C ARG A 42 16.95 -8.38 2.65
N GLU A 43 17.12 -8.69 1.38
CA GLU A 43 17.81 -7.85 0.42
C GLU A 43 17.01 -6.60 0.08
N LYS A 44 17.70 -5.50 -0.23
CA LYS A 44 17.06 -4.27 -0.70
C LYS A 44 16.39 -4.55 -2.04
N HIS A 45 15.22 -3.97 -2.25
CA HIS A 45 14.36 -4.18 -3.43
C HIS A 45 13.81 -5.61 -3.58
N SER A 46 13.98 -6.48 -2.58
CA SER A 46 13.27 -7.77 -2.56
C SER A 46 11.79 -7.57 -2.25
N SER A 47 10.96 -8.42 -2.86
CA SER A 47 9.52 -8.50 -2.63
C SER A 47 9.14 -9.93 -2.25
N GLU A 48 8.18 -10.07 -1.35
CA GLU A 48 7.57 -11.33 -0.94
C GLU A 48 6.07 -11.19 -1.09
N SER A 49 5.38 -12.22 -1.57
CA SER A 49 3.93 -12.20 -1.78
C SER A 49 3.27 -13.38 -1.09
N GLY A 50 2.05 -13.17 -0.61
CA GLY A 50 1.22 -14.21 -0.01
C GLY A 50 -0.23 -13.99 -0.38
N PHE A 51 -0.92 -15.09 -0.60
CA PHE A 51 -2.28 -15.12 -1.13
C PHE A 51 -3.18 -15.76 -0.08
N SER A 52 -4.32 -15.14 0.19
CA SER A 52 -5.31 -15.64 1.13
C SER A 52 -6.69 -15.39 0.56
N GLY A 53 -7.28 -16.41 -0.07
CA GLY A 53 -8.53 -16.27 -0.83
C GLY A 53 -8.35 -15.25 -1.97
N ASN A 54 -9.27 -14.29 -2.06
CA ASN A 54 -9.29 -13.23 -3.10
C ASN A 54 -8.50 -11.99 -2.68
N MET A 55 -7.42 -12.19 -1.92
CA MET A 55 -6.62 -11.11 -1.39
C MET A 55 -5.14 -11.46 -1.46
N THR A 56 -4.37 -10.48 -1.94
CA THR A 56 -2.93 -10.55 -2.11
C THR A 56 -2.26 -9.59 -1.14
N MET A 57 -1.33 -10.10 -0.35
CA MET A 57 -0.47 -9.32 0.52
C MET A 57 0.94 -9.31 -0.05
N VAL A 58 1.54 -8.12 -0.15
CA VAL A 58 2.87 -7.91 -0.72
C VAL A 58 3.76 -7.22 0.31
N SER A 59 4.93 -7.76 0.57
CA SER A 59 5.95 -7.16 1.43
C SER A 59 7.19 -6.77 0.63
N TYR A 60 7.47 -5.48 0.54
CA TYR A 60 8.58 -4.91 -0.22
C TYR A 60 9.62 -4.25 0.67
N VAL A 61 10.91 -4.39 0.35
CA VAL A 61 12.02 -3.83 1.13
C VAL A 61 12.64 -2.62 0.39
N PRO A 62 12.12 -1.39 0.57
CA PRO A 62 12.69 -0.23 -0.11
C PRO A 62 14.10 0.13 0.40
N LYS A 63 14.40 -0.20 1.67
CA LYS A 63 15.68 0.06 2.34
C LYS A 63 16.01 -1.10 3.25
N LYS A 64 17.30 -1.45 3.39
CA LYS A 64 17.75 -2.55 4.26
C LYS A 64 17.20 -2.37 5.68
N GLY A 65 16.58 -3.44 6.22
CA GLY A 65 15.95 -3.42 7.55
C GLY A 65 14.60 -2.70 7.64
N LYS A 66 14.05 -2.18 6.53
CA LYS A 66 12.69 -1.61 6.48
C LYS A 66 11.86 -2.36 5.43
N ALA A 67 10.67 -2.80 5.81
CA ALA A 67 9.70 -3.40 4.88
C ALA A 67 8.40 -2.59 4.85
N VAL A 68 7.79 -2.49 3.69
CA VAL A 68 6.44 -1.94 3.49
C VAL A 68 5.55 -3.09 3.12
N VAL A 69 4.47 -3.29 3.87
CA VAL A 69 3.46 -4.31 3.57
C VAL A 69 2.29 -3.62 2.91
N LEU A 70 1.80 -4.18 1.81
CA LEU A 70 0.62 -3.76 1.08
C LEU A 70 -0.41 -4.88 1.06
N LEU A 71 -1.66 -4.47 1.01
CA LEU A 71 -2.82 -5.34 0.84
C LEU A 71 -3.54 -4.92 -0.44
N SER A 72 -3.90 -5.90 -1.25
CA SER A 72 -4.67 -5.72 -2.47
C SER A 72 -5.76 -6.78 -2.56
N THR A 73 -6.98 -6.37 -2.85
CA THR A 73 -8.06 -7.27 -3.29
C THR A 73 -8.42 -7.08 -4.77
N MET A 74 -7.63 -6.29 -5.48
CA MET A 74 -7.84 -5.96 -6.90
C MET A 74 -6.97 -6.81 -7.83
N HIS A 75 -5.79 -7.21 -7.35
CA HIS A 75 -4.79 -7.91 -8.16
C HIS A 75 -4.60 -9.31 -7.59
N ASP A 76 -5.09 -10.32 -8.31
CA ASP A 76 -4.88 -11.74 -8.00
C ASP A 76 -3.58 -12.28 -8.60
N ASP A 77 -2.93 -11.52 -9.47
CA ASP A 77 -1.82 -12.02 -10.27
C ASP A 77 -0.44 -11.60 -9.76
N ARG A 78 0.49 -12.55 -9.82
CA ARG A 78 1.93 -12.39 -9.53
C ARG A 78 2.66 -11.65 -10.66
N ALA A 79 1.98 -10.75 -11.37
CA ALA A 79 2.57 -10.02 -12.48
C ALA A 79 3.69 -9.11 -11.94
N VAL A 80 4.92 -9.61 -12.05
CA VAL A 80 6.14 -8.82 -11.92
C VAL A 80 6.32 -8.12 -13.25
N ASP A 81 6.35 -6.80 -13.23
CA ASP A 81 6.72 -6.04 -14.41
C ASP A 81 8.24 -6.16 -14.62
N ASP A 82 8.64 -7.05 -15.53
CA ASP A 82 10.04 -7.31 -15.93
C ASP A 82 10.71 -6.08 -16.56
N ASN A 83 9.93 -5.07 -16.96
CA ASN A 83 10.43 -3.79 -17.47
C ASN A 83 10.77 -2.77 -16.38
N SER A 84 10.43 -3.04 -15.11
CA SER A 84 10.75 -2.13 -14.02
C SER A 84 12.17 -2.35 -13.50
N LEU A 85 12.97 -1.27 -13.44
CA LEU A 85 14.37 -1.25 -12.96
C LEU A 85 14.59 -1.92 -11.59
N ASN A 86 13.53 -2.11 -10.80
CA ASN A 86 13.60 -2.61 -9.41
C ASN A 86 12.78 -3.90 -9.16
N LYS A 87 12.29 -4.59 -10.20
CA LYS A 87 11.42 -5.79 -10.04
C LYS A 87 10.25 -5.54 -9.08
N GLU A 88 9.66 -4.35 -9.17
CA GLU A 88 8.54 -3.98 -8.31
C GLU A 88 7.27 -4.65 -8.86
N LEU A 89 6.54 -5.34 -7.97
CA LEU A 89 5.25 -5.92 -8.31
C LEU A 89 4.28 -4.82 -8.73
N GLU A 90 3.40 -5.14 -9.70
CA GLU A 90 2.41 -4.20 -10.25
C GLU A 90 1.60 -3.49 -9.15
N VAL A 91 1.24 -4.22 -8.09
CA VAL A 91 0.50 -3.70 -6.92
C VAL A 91 1.21 -2.52 -6.25
N ILE A 92 2.54 -2.56 -6.16
CA ILE A 92 3.33 -1.49 -5.54
C ILE A 92 3.28 -0.24 -6.42
N GLN A 93 3.46 -0.42 -7.73
CA GLN A 93 3.40 0.68 -8.70
C GLN A 93 2.01 1.32 -8.72
N TYR A 94 0.96 0.49 -8.73
CA TYR A 94 -0.43 0.94 -8.71
C TYR A 94 -0.74 1.77 -7.45
N ASN A 95 -0.33 1.28 -6.28
CA ASN A 95 -0.51 2.04 -5.04
C ASN A 95 0.26 3.37 -5.06
N ASN A 96 1.49 3.40 -5.58
CA ASN A 96 2.26 4.64 -5.68
C ASN A 96 1.61 5.67 -6.61
N LYS A 97 1.03 5.24 -7.73
CA LYS A 97 0.32 6.11 -8.68
C LYS A 97 -0.98 6.67 -8.10
N THR A 98 -1.69 5.89 -7.28
CA THR A 98 -3.04 6.26 -6.80
C THR A 98 -3.05 6.94 -5.43
N LYS A 99 -1.99 6.81 -4.63
CA LYS A 99 -1.96 7.33 -3.26
C LYS A 99 -1.99 8.87 -3.16
N SER A 100 -1.49 9.60 -4.16
CA SER A 100 -1.30 11.06 -4.08
C SER A 100 -2.55 11.91 -4.37
N GLY A 101 -3.70 11.31 -4.72
CA GLY A 101 -4.87 12.07 -5.17
C GLY A 101 -5.38 13.10 -4.15
N VAL A 102 -5.49 12.68 -2.88
CA VAL A 102 -5.96 13.57 -1.79
C VAL A 102 -4.94 14.66 -1.48
N ASP A 103 -3.65 14.31 -1.41
CA ASP A 103 -2.58 15.28 -1.14
C ASP A 103 -2.47 16.33 -2.25
N THR A 104 -2.65 15.92 -3.50
CA THR A 104 -2.63 16.81 -4.66
C THR A 104 -3.80 17.79 -4.60
N MET A 105 -4.99 17.30 -4.23
CA MET A 105 -6.16 18.16 -4.01
C MET A 105 -5.94 19.14 -2.85
N ASP A 106 -5.44 18.69 -1.70
CA ASP A 106 -5.15 19.56 -0.55
C ASP A 106 -4.11 20.63 -0.91
N GLN A 107 -3.07 20.24 -1.66
CA GLN A 107 -2.07 21.19 -2.17
C GLN A 107 -2.72 22.27 -3.03
N MET A 108 -3.56 21.89 -4.00
CA MET A 108 -4.27 22.84 -4.85
C MET A 108 -5.18 23.76 -4.03
N VAL A 109 -5.96 23.22 -3.10
CA VAL A 109 -6.82 24.01 -2.21
C VAL A 109 -5.98 24.99 -1.39
N ARG A 110 -4.86 24.55 -0.80
CA ARG A 110 -3.95 25.44 -0.05
C ARG A 110 -3.33 26.54 -0.89
N THR A 111 -2.95 26.25 -2.13
CA THR A 111 -2.34 27.23 -3.03
C THR A 111 -3.33 28.29 -3.50
N TYR A 112 -4.58 27.91 -3.72
CA TYR A 112 -5.61 28.79 -4.31
C TYR A 112 -6.76 29.14 -3.35
N THR A 113 -6.59 28.92 -2.04
CA THR A 113 -7.64 29.25 -1.05
C THR A 113 -7.78 30.75 -0.86
N CYS A 114 -9.03 31.25 -0.89
CA CYS A 114 -9.38 32.61 -0.51
C CYS A 114 -9.68 32.75 0.99
N THR A 115 -9.36 31.73 1.79
CA THR A 115 -9.65 31.74 3.23
C THR A 115 -8.69 32.68 3.95
N GLN A 116 -9.23 33.74 4.55
CA GLN A 116 -8.45 34.68 5.35
C GLN A 116 -8.26 34.15 6.78
N ARG A 117 -7.02 34.20 7.29
CA ARG A 117 -6.76 33.95 8.71
C ARG A 117 -7.36 35.10 9.51
N ARG A 118 -8.31 34.79 10.41
CA ARG A 118 -8.77 35.78 11.39
C ARG A 118 -7.61 36.07 12.36
N PRO A 119 -7.31 37.34 12.66
CA PRO A 119 -6.38 37.66 13.72
C PRO A 119 -6.95 37.16 15.06
N MET A 120 -6.08 36.56 15.88
CA MET A 120 -6.36 36.17 17.27
C MET A 120 -6.45 37.41 18.15
#